data_AF-K1T5X1-F1
#
_entry.id   AF-K1T5X1-F1
#
_cell.length_a   1.000
_cell.length_b   1.000
_cell.length_c   1.000
_cell.angle_alpha   90.00
_cell.angle_beta   90.00
_cell.angle_gamma   90.00
#
_symmetry.space_group_name_H-M   'P 1'
#
loop_
_entity.id
_entity.type
_entity.pdbx_description
1 polymer ?
#
loop_
_entity_poly.entity_id
_entity_poly.type
_entity_poly.pdbx_seq_one_letter_code
_entity_poly.pdbx_strand_id
1 'polypeptide(L)' 'SVSWFIRNFKKYTGSTPMQFIVGIRINNAQMLLETTTYSINEISKIVGYDNQLYFSRLFHKLKGYSRENTES' A
#
# COMPACT_ATOMS: atom_id res chain seq x y z
N SER A 1 3.91 25.54 -5.13
CA SER A 1 5.14 24.73 -4.98
C SER A 1 4.79 23.34 -4.47
N VAL A 2 5.66 22.35 -4.70
CA VAL A 2 5.47 20.96 -4.23
C VAL A 2 5.27 20.90 -2.71
N SER A 3 6.03 21.70 -1.94
CA SER A 3 5.90 21.76 -0.48
C SER A 3 4.54 22.30 -0.01
N TRP A 4 3.93 23.25 -0.73
CA TRP A 4 2.58 23.74 -0.44
C TRP A 4 1.53 22.65 -0.69
N PHE A 5 1.68 21.88 -1.77
CA PHE A 5 0.78 20.77 -2.09
C PHE A 5 0.85 19.66 -1.04
N ILE A 6 2.05 19.19 -0.71
CA ILE A 6 2.24 18.13 0.31
C ILE A 6 1.63 18.54 1.65
N ARG A 7 1.86 19.79 2.07
CA ARG A 7 1.31 20.31 3.34
C ARG A 7 -0.22 20.34 3.33
N ASN A 8 -0.82 20.89 2.28
CA ASN A 8 -2.28 20.94 2.19
C ASN A 8 -2.89 19.55 2.06
N PHE A 9 -2.32 18.68 1.22
CA PHE A 9 -2.77 17.31 1.08
C PHE A 9 -2.78 16.61 2.44
N LYS A 10 -1.66 16.65 3.18
CA LYS A 10 -1.58 16.06 4.52
C LYS A 10 -2.58 16.68 5.50
N LYS A 11 -2.85 17.99 5.42
CA LYS A 11 -3.87 18.65 6.24
C LYS A 11 -5.27 18.09 5.99
N TYR A 12 -5.62 17.77 4.75
CA TYR A 12 -6.96 17.28 4.40
C TYR A 12 -7.12 15.75 4.50
N THR A 13 -6.06 14.99 4.21
CA THR A 13 -6.13 13.52 4.13
C THR A 13 -5.46 12.81 5.32
N GLY A 14 -4.82 13.56 6.22
CA GLY A 14 -4.05 13.03 7.36
C GLY A 14 -2.72 12.36 6.97
N SER A 15 -2.42 12.20 5.68
CA SER A 15 -1.25 11.47 5.20
C SER A 15 -0.55 12.21 4.05
N THR A 16 0.73 11.96 3.84
CA THR A 16 1.40 12.55 2.66
C THR A 16 0.86 11.92 1.37
N PRO A 17 0.92 12.59 0.21
CA PRO A 17 0.50 12.01 -1.06
C PRO A 17 1.13 10.63 -1.32
N MET A 18 2.41 10.47 -1.00
CA MET A 18 3.11 9.20 -1.18
C MET A 18 2.57 8.09 -0.27
N GLN A 19 2.31 8.40 1.02
CA GLN A 19 1.71 7.44 1.96
C GLN A 19 0.32 7.02 1.49
N PHE A 20 -0.48 7.98 1.01
CA PHE A 20 -1.82 7.72 0.49
C PHE A 20 -1.80 6.79 -0.73
N ILE A 21 -0.93 7.08 -1.70
CA ILE A 21 -0.76 6.23 -2.89
C ILE A 21 -0.29 4.82 -2.50
N VAL A 22 0.65 4.70 -1.56
CA VAL A 22 1.08 3.39 -1.05
C VAL A 22 -0.09 2.63 -0.43
N GLY A 23 -0.93 3.28 0.38
CA GLY A 23 -2.13 2.66 0.95
C GLY A 23 -3.09 2.14 -0.11
N ILE A 24 -3.37 2.93 -1.14
CA ILE A 24 -4.22 2.51 -2.28
C ILE A 24 -3.63 1.29 -2.98
N ARG A 25 -2.33 1.31 -3.31
CA ARG A 25 -1.66 0.20 -4.00
C ARG A 25 -1.73 -1.09 -3.20
N ILE A 26 -1.53 -1.01 -1.89
CA ILE A 26 -1.58 -2.18 -1.01
C ILE A 26 -3.00 -2.71 -0.84
N ASN A 27 -4.02 -1.85 -0.79
CA ASN A 27 -5.41 -2.29 -0.78
C ASN A 27 -5.81 -2.96 -2.11
N ASN A 28 -5.40 -2.39 -3.24
CA ASN A 28 -5.62 -3.00 -4.54
C ASN A 28 -4.90 -4.35 -4.66
N ALA A 29 -3.68 -4.46 -4.13
CA ALA A 29 -2.94 -5.72 -4.10
C ALA A 29 -3.67 -6.79 -3.29
N GLN A 30 -4.25 -6.44 -2.13
CA GLN A 30 -5.05 -7.37 -1.34
C GLN A 30 -6.29 -7.82 -2.12
N MET A 31 -7.02 -6.89 -2.74
CA MET A 31 -8.19 -7.22 -3.55
C MET A 31 -7.83 -8.18 -4.69
N LEU A 32 -6.72 -7.96 -5.39
CA LEU A 32 -6.26 -8.85 -6.45
C LEU A 32 -5.87 -10.24 -5.94
N LEU A 33 -5.25 -10.33 -4.76
CA LEU A 33 -4.93 -11.60 -4.13
C LEU A 33 -6.18 -12.40 -3.75
N GLU A 34 -7.27 -11.73 -3.39
CA GLU A 34 -8.53 -12.35 -2.98
C GLU A 34 -9.44 -12.71 -4.16
N THR A 35 -9.35 -11.96 -5.27
CA THR A 35 -10.32 -12.04 -6.39
C THR A 35 -9.75 -12.65 -7.67
N THR A 36 -8.45 -12.90 -7.73
CA THR A 36 -7.77 -13.41 -8.93
C THR A 36 -6.82 -14.55 -8.61
N THR A 37 -6.27 -15.19 -9.65
CA THR A 37 -5.25 -16.23 -9.55
C THR A 37 -3.85 -15.73 -9.93
N TYR A 38 -3.67 -14.40 -10.00
CA TYR A 38 -2.38 -13.81 -10.34
C TYR A 38 -1.31 -14.15 -9.31
N SER A 39 -0.09 -14.39 -9.79
CA SER A 39 1.07 -14.56 -8.94
C SER A 39 1.44 -13.26 -8.23
N ILE A 40 2.15 -13.36 -7.11
CA ILE A 40 2.67 -12.20 -6.36
C ILE A 40 3.53 -11.28 -7.25
N ASN A 41 4.23 -11.84 -8.24
CA ASN A 41 5.03 -11.08 -9.21
C ASN A 41 4.17 -10.27 -10.17
N GLU A 42 3.07 -10.85 -10.67
CA GLU A 42 2.13 -10.14 -11.53
C GLU A 42 1.42 -9.04 -10.75
N ILE A 43 0.95 -9.34 -9.54
CA ILE A 43 0.29 -8.36 -8.68
C ILE A 43 1.23 -7.21 -8.33
N SER A 44 2.52 -7.47 -8.04
CA SER A 44 3.47 -6.39 -7.75
C SER A 44 3.61 -5.44 -8.94
N LYS A 45 3.66 -5.97 -10.17
CA LYS A 45 3.70 -5.16 -11.40
C LYS A 45 2.41 -4.39 -11.62
N ILE A 46 1.25 -5.03 -11.46
CA ILE A 46 -0.07 -4.41 -11.64
C ILE A 46 -0.24 -3.21 -10.69
N VAL A 47 0.21 -3.33 -9.44
CA VAL A 47 0.10 -2.25 -8.44
C VAL A 47 1.28 -1.28 -8.46
N GLY A 48 2.14 -1.36 -9.48
CA GLY A 48 3.17 -0.38 -9.80
C GLY A 48 4.48 -0.52 -9.03
N TYR A 49 4.88 -1.76 -8.70
CA TYR A 49 6.19 -2.10 -8.15
C TYR A 49 6.95 -3.03 -9.09
N ASP A 50 8.08 -2.54 -9.61
CA ASP A 50 8.98 -3.35 -10.46
C ASP A 50 9.74 -4.40 -9.65
N ASN A 51 10.02 -4.11 -8.38
CA ASN A 51 10.72 -5.01 -7.47
C ASN A 51 9.72 -5.77 -6.59
N GLN A 52 9.46 -7.02 -6.96
CA GLN A 52 8.59 -7.93 -6.21
C GLN A 52 9.03 -8.11 -4.75
N LEU A 53 10.33 -8.24 -4.47
CA LEU A 53 10.82 -8.44 -3.10
C LEU A 53 10.53 -7.22 -2.21
N TYR A 54 10.71 -6.02 -2.76
CA TYR A 54 10.35 -4.78 -2.07
C TYR A 54 8.85 -4.70 -1.81
N PHE A 55 8.03 -4.97 -2.83
CA PHE A 55 6.57 -5.03 -2.70
C PHE A 55 6.16 -6.03 -1.61
N SER A 56 6.67 -7.25 -1.64
CA SER A 56 6.34 -8.28 -0.64
C SER A 56 6.66 -7.80 0.78
N ARG A 57 7.84 -7.22 1.02
CA ARG A 57 8.21 -6.67 2.34
C ARG A 57 7.26 -5.56 2.77
N LEU A 58 6.93 -4.64 1.86
CA LEU A 58 6.04 -3.51 2.14
C LEU A 58 4.60 -3.98 2.41
N PHE A 59 4.08 -4.91 1.61
CA PHE A 59 2.76 -5.51 1.76
C PHE A 59 2.64 -6.23 3.10
N HIS A 60 3.60 -7.09 3.44
CA HIS A 60 3.62 -7.77 4.73
C HIS A 60 3.78 -6.80 5.90
N LYS A 61 4.58 -5.74 5.77
CA LYS A 61 4.68 -4.71 6.81
C LYS A 61 3.33 -4.03 7.03
N LEU A 62 2.63 -3.64 5.97
CA LEU A 62 1.40 -2.84 6.08
C LEU A 62 0.15 -3.67 6.38
N LYS A 63 0.09 -4.93 5.96
CA LYS A 63 -1.01 -5.87 6.29
C LYS A 63 -0.72 -6.72 7.52
N GLY A 64 0.54 -6.98 7.83
CA GLY A 64 1.01 -7.71 9.01
C GLY A 64 1.01 -6.90 10.31
N TYR A 65 0.73 -5.59 10.26
CA TYR A 65 0.26 -4.84 11.45
C TYR A 65 -1.20 -5.20 11.84
N SER A 66 -1.83 -6.14 11.11
CA SER A 66 -2.97 -6.92 11.59
C SER A 66 -2.52 -8.33 12.03
N ARG A 67 -1.49 -8.37 12.87
CA ARG A 67 -1.27 -9.45 13.85
C ARG A 67 -1.03 -8.73 15.17
N GLU A 68 -1.89 -9.00 16.16
CA GLU A 68 -2.07 -8.29 17.45
C GLU A 68 -2.93 -7.01 17.41
N ASN A 69 -4.24 -7.20 17.39
CA ASN A 69 -5.20 -6.55 18.30
C ASN A 69 -6.55 -7.31 18.21
N THR A 70 -6.49 -8.60 18.52
CA THR A 70 -7.60 -9.39 19.04
C THR A 70 -7.08 -10.01 20.32
N GLU A 71 -6.86 -9.17 21.33
CA GLU A 71 -6.74 -9.54 22.75
C GLU A 71 -6.88 -8.25 23.55
N SER A 72 -8.14 -7.82 23.72
CA SER A 72 -8.73 -7.09 24.86
C SER A 72 -10.14 -6.66 24.50
#